data_AF-A0AAD3DT98-F1
#
_entry.id   AF-A0AAD3DT98-F1
#
_cell.length_a   1.000
_cell.length_b   1.000
_cell.length_c   1.000
_cell.angle_alpha   90.00
_cell.angle_beta   90.00
_cell.angle_gamma   90.00
#
_symmetry.space_group_name_H-M   'P 1'
#
loop_
_entity.id
_entity.type
_entity.pdbx_description
1 polymer ?
#
loop_
_entity_poly.entity_id
_entity_poly.type
_entity_poly.pdbx_seq_one_letter_code
_entity_poly.pdbx_strand_id
1 'polypeptide(L)'
;MGYGGYVSAKLPPSKPSEVEAAVQAVKSVEAVEMIHKLVYNCAVQPKEEKFRKVRLANPKVKAVLGDAVGAVDAMTALGWSLEEADGEPILLIPSGKYMTMQQVRIVETARDKLAKELKDQTRHNNVSLLA
;
A
#
# COMPACT_ATOMS: atom_id res chain seq x y z
N MET A 1 -7.30 -44.00 -20.89
CA MET A 1 -7.88 -43.13 -19.85
C MET A 1 -6.77 -42.23 -19.31
N GLY A 2 -6.47 -41.12 -20.00
CA GLY A 2 -5.39 -40.20 -19.60
C GLY A 2 -5.99 -38.98 -18.90
N TYR A 3 -5.89 -38.92 -17.58
CA TYR A 3 -6.15 -37.67 -16.87
C TYR A 3 -4.93 -36.77 -17.04
N GLY A 4 -4.96 -35.96 -18.10
CA GLY A 4 -4.04 -34.85 -18.28
C GLY A 4 -4.19 -33.91 -17.10
N GLY A 5 -3.14 -33.78 -16.30
CA GLY A 5 -3.08 -32.84 -15.20
C GLY A 5 -3.42 -31.45 -15.70
N TYR A 6 -4.44 -30.84 -15.09
CA TYR A 6 -4.75 -29.44 -15.30
C TYR A 6 -3.53 -28.63 -14.85
N VAL A 7 -2.72 -28.19 -15.81
CA VAL A 7 -1.75 -27.13 -15.61
C VAL A 7 -2.59 -25.90 -15.32
N SER A 8 -2.61 -25.46 -14.05
CA SER A 8 -3.27 -24.23 -13.63
C SER A 8 -2.95 -23.13 -14.60
N ALA A 9 -3.95 -22.73 -15.39
CA ALA A 9 -3.82 -21.66 -16.36
C ALA A 9 -3.33 -20.42 -15.60
N LYS A 10 -2.10 -19.98 -15.89
CA LYS A 10 -1.62 -18.66 -15.53
C LYS A 10 -2.53 -17.68 -16.26
N LEU A 11 -3.58 -17.23 -15.59
CA LEU A 11 -4.38 -16.11 -16.06
C LEU A 11 -3.41 -14.95 -16.36
N PRO A 12 -3.58 -14.25 -17.51
CA PRO A 12 -2.82 -13.02 -17.75
C PRO A 12 -3.02 -12.08 -16.57
N PRO A 13 -2.02 -11.27 -16.17
CA PRO A 13 -2.17 -10.33 -15.07
C PRO A 13 -3.37 -9.45 -15.42
N SER A 14 -4.46 -9.61 -14.68
CA SER A 14 -5.58 -8.67 -14.71
C SER A 14 -4.96 -7.28 -14.57
N LYS A 15 -5.42 -6.33 -15.39
CA LYS A 15 -5.05 -4.91 -15.31
C LYS A 15 -4.83 -4.57 -13.84
N PRO A 16 -3.68 -3.96 -13.45
CA PRO A 16 -3.38 -3.72 -12.06
C PRO A 16 -4.62 -3.12 -11.43
N SER A 17 -5.13 -3.80 -10.40
CA SER A 17 -6.33 -3.37 -9.70
C SER A 17 -6.14 -1.89 -9.36
N GLU A 18 -7.19 -1.07 -9.36
CA GLU A 18 -7.05 0.37 -9.10
C GLU A 18 -6.22 0.65 -7.82
N VAL A 19 -6.33 -0.27 -6.85
CA VAL A 19 -5.52 -0.36 -5.63
C VAL A 19 -4.02 -0.56 -5.89
N GLU A 20 -3.63 -1.50 -6.76
CA GLU A 20 -2.23 -1.75 -7.12
C GLU A 20 -1.60 -0.53 -7.79
N ALA A 21 -2.32 0.09 -8.73
CA ALA A 21 -1.84 1.29 -9.42
C ALA A 21 -1.67 2.47 -8.44
N ALA A 22 -2.63 2.65 -7.53
CA ALA A 22 -2.57 3.71 -6.52
C ALA A 22 -1.39 3.50 -5.54
N VAL A 23 -1.15 2.28 -5.08
CA VAL A 23 0.00 2.00 -4.20
C VAL A 23 1.33 2.13 -4.94
N GLN A 24 1.39 1.75 -6.23
CA GLN A 24 2.58 1.95 -7.07
C GLN A 24 2.89 3.42 -7.37
N ALA A 25 1.88 4.29 -7.32
CA ALA A 25 2.09 5.73 -7.49
C ALA A 25 2.88 6.35 -6.31
N VAL A 26 2.90 5.69 -5.15
CA VAL A 26 3.64 6.14 -3.97
C VAL A 26 5.14 5.88 -4.18
N LYS A 27 5.90 6.97 -4.36
CA LYS A 27 7.36 6.89 -4.60
C LYS A 27 8.20 6.85 -3.31
N SER A 28 7.58 6.98 -2.13
CA SER A 28 8.26 6.97 -0.85
C SER A 28 8.19 5.59 -0.19
N VAL A 29 9.36 4.99 0.06
CA VAL A 29 9.45 3.67 0.74
C VAL A 29 8.87 3.75 2.14
N GLU A 30 9.16 4.83 2.88
CA GLU A 30 8.66 5.04 4.23
C GLU A 30 7.13 5.11 4.26
N ALA A 31 6.54 5.79 3.27
CA ALA A 31 5.09 5.87 3.12
C ALA A 31 4.47 4.49 2.86
N VAL A 32 5.02 3.74 1.89
CA VAL A 32 4.52 2.39 1.56
C VAL A 32 4.68 1.43 2.75
N GLU A 33 5.79 1.53 3.50
CA GLU A 33 5.99 0.74 4.72
C GLU A 33 4.97 1.07 5.81
N MET A 34 4.65 2.35 5.98
CA MET A 34 3.64 2.79 6.93
C MET A 34 2.26 2.28 6.53
N ILE A 35 1.88 2.42 5.25
CA ILE A 35 0.63 1.88 4.70
C ILE A 35 0.57 0.37 4.93
N HIS A 36 1.64 -0.36 4.64
CA HIS A 36 1.71 -1.80 4.85
C HIS A 36 1.41 -2.17 6.32
N LYS A 37 2.06 -1.51 7.28
CA LYS A 37 1.82 -1.75 8.72
C LYS A 37 0.38 -1.46 9.12
N LEU A 38 -0.20 -0.36 8.62
CA LEU A 38 -1.59 0.02 8.92
C LEU A 38 -2.58 -1.02 8.37
N VAL A 39 -2.42 -1.39 7.10
CA VAL A 39 -3.28 -2.39 6.43
C VAL A 39 -3.12 -3.77 7.07
N TYR A 40 -1.89 -4.18 7.39
CA TYR A 40 -1.60 -5.45 8.06
C TYR A 40 -2.26 -5.52 9.44
N ASN A 41 -2.10 -4.48 10.27
CA ASN A 41 -2.72 -4.44 11.59
C ASN A 41 -4.25 -4.52 11.50
N CYS A 42 -4.85 -3.83 10.51
CA CYS A 42 -6.29 -3.91 10.26
C CYS A 42 -6.73 -5.31 9.77
N ALA A 43 -5.94 -5.96 8.94
CA ALA A 43 -6.24 -7.29 8.41
C ALA A 43 -6.09 -8.39 9.46
N VAL A 44 -5.07 -8.31 10.33
CA VAL A 44 -4.82 -9.28 11.41
C VAL A 44 -5.77 -9.05 12.58
N GLN A 45 -6.01 -7.80 12.95
CA GLN A 45 -6.84 -7.43 14.09
C GLN A 45 -8.04 -6.60 13.64
N PRO A 46 -8.96 -7.16 12.84
CA PRO A 46 -10.09 -6.40 12.33
C PRO A 46 -11.01 -5.93 13.45
N LYS A 47 -11.06 -6.58 14.61
CA LYS A 47 -11.94 -6.20 15.74
C LYS A 47 -11.45 -4.98 16.54
N GLU A 48 -10.20 -4.58 16.38
CA GLU A 48 -9.60 -3.48 17.12
C GLU A 48 -9.87 -2.14 16.43
N GLU A 49 -10.78 -1.34 16.99
CA GLU A 49 -11.22 -0.06 16.41
C GLU A 49 -10.08 0.97 16.30
N LYS A 50 -9.09 0.88 17.18
CA LYS A 50 -7.89 1.75 17.16
C LYS A 50 -7.07 1.62 15.88
N PHE A 51 -7.11 0.46 15.21
CA PHE A 51 -6.40 0.26 13.95
C PHE A 51 -7.23 0.72 12.76
N ARG A 52 -8.56 0.71 12.87
CA ARG A 52 -9.47 1.20 11.83
C ARG A 52 -9.52 2.72 11.71
N LYS A 53 -8.85 3.45 12.59
CA LYS A 53 -8.80 4.92 12.61
C LYS A 53 -7.36 5.40 12.71
N VAL A 54 -6.94 6.21 11.76
CA VAL A 54 -5.59 6.80 11.69
C VAL A 54 -5.74 8.32 11.61
N ARG A 55 -5.21 9.04 12.60
CA ARG A 55 -5.24 10.51 12.61
C ARG A 55 -4.05 11.04 11.81
N LEU A 56 -4.30 11.74 10.71
CA LEU A 56 -3.25 12.43 9.94
C LEU A 56 -2.71 13.66 10.67
N ALA A 57 -3.30 14.06 11.79
CA ALA A 57 -2.79 15.10 12.67
C ALA A 57 -1.47 14.76 13.37
N ASN A 58 -1.17 13.47 13.57
CA ASN A 58 0.07 13.09 14.24
C ASN A 58 1.25 13.47 13.34
N PRO A 59 2.22 14.28 13.80
CA PRO A 59 3.28 14.82 12.94
C PRO A 59 4.07 13.74 12.20
N LYS A 60 4.25 12.55 12.80
CA LYS A 60 4.90 11.41 12.13
C LYS A 60 4.06 10.84 11.00
N VAL A 61 2.75 10.69 11.22
CA VAL A 61 1.81 10.19 10.19
C VAL A 61 1.67 11.24 9.09
N LYS A 62 1.56 12.53 9.45
CA LYS A 62 1.45 13.62 8.49
C LYS A 62 2.67 13.68 7.56
N ALA A 63 3.88 13.63 8.11
CA ALA A 63 5.10 13.69 7.32
C ALA A 63 5.25 12.50 6.36
N VAL A 64 4.86 11.30 6.79
CA VAL A 64 5.06 10.07 6.00
C VAL A 64 3.90 9.77 5.06
N LEU A 65 2.67 10.10 5.45
CA LEU A 65 1.44 9.72 4.75
C LEU A 65 0.71 10.91 4.15
N GLY A 66 0.74 12.08 4.80
CA GLY A 66 0.09 13.31 4.31
C GLY A 66 0.95 14.09 3.31
N ASP A 67 2.27 14.12 3.50
CA ASP A 67 3.21 14.82 2.63
C ASP A 67 3.65 13.96 1.42
N ALA A 68 3.52 12.63 1.55
CA ALA A 68 3.88 11.71 0.48
C ALA A 68 2.85 11.74 -0.65
N VAL A 69 3.32 12.14 -1.84
CA VAL A 69 2.51 12.18 -3.06
C VAL A 69 1.92 10.80 -3.36
N GLY A 70 0.59 10.74 -3.46
CA GLY A 70 -0.18 9.53 -3.77
C GLY A 70 -0.43 8.60 -2.58
N ALA A 71 0.08 8.90 -1.38
CA ALA A 71 -0.11 8.03 -0.21
C ALA A 71 -1.56 8.06 0.30
N VAL A 72 -2.20 9.24 0.31
CA VAL A 72 -3.62 9.37 0.64
C VAL A 72 -4.49 8.67 -0.40
N ASP A 73 -4.22 8.86 -1.70
CA ASP A 73 -4.91 8.18 -2.79
C ASP A 73 -4.79 6.65 -2.68
N ALA A 74 -3.60 6.14 -2.33
CA ALA A 74 -3.39 4.72 -2.09
C ALA A 74 -4.26 4.19 -0.94
N MET A 75 -4.36 4.94 0.17
CA MET A 75 -5.23 4.58 1.29
C MET A 75 -6.71 4.62 0.90
N THR A 76 -7.13 5.63 0.13
CA THR A 76 -8.50 5.72 -0.38
C THR A 76 -8.85 4.56 -1.32
N ALA A 77 -7.93 4.20 -2.22
CA ALA A 77 -8.08 3.05 -3.11
C ALA A 77 -8.13 1.72 -2.35
N LEU A 78 -7.37 1.60 -1.25
CA LEU A 78 -7.44 0.45 -0.33
C LEU A 78 -8.78 0.35 0.42
N GLY A 79 -9.63 1.38 0.34
CA GLY A 79 -10.96 1.39 0.92
C GLY A 79 -11.06 2.17 2.23
N TRP A 80 -10.07 2.99 2.56
CA TRP A 80 -10.16 3.95 3.66
C TRP A 80 -10.90 5.20 3.21
N SER A 81 -11.71 5.76 4.10
CA SER A 81 -12.36 7.04 3.90
C SER A 81 -11.56 8.12 4.62
N LEU A 82 -11.21 9.17 3.89
CA LEU A 82 -10.69 10.40 4.49
C LEU A 82 -11.89 11.19 5.00
N GLU A 83 -11.95 11.39 6.31
CA GLU A 83 -12.92 12.27 6.97
C GLU A 83 -12.21 13.34 7.79
N GLU A 84 -12.95 14.34 8.25
CA GLU A 84 -12.45 15.37 9.15
C GLU A 84 -13.11 15.18 10.51
N ALA A 85 -12.31 14.98 11.56
CA ALA A 85 -12.79 14.92 12.94
C ALA A 85 -12.07 15.99 13.75
N ASP A 86 -12.83 16.83 14.45
CA ASP A 86 -12.29 17.97 15.23
C ASP A 86 -11.44 18.95 14.39
N GLY A 87 -11.74 19.10 13.09
CA GLY A 87 -10.96 19.94 12.18
C GLY A 87 -9.61 19.32 11.76
N GLU A 88 -9.39 18.06 12.09
CA GLU A 88 -8.20 17.31 11.71
C GLU A 88 -8.55 16.19 10.71
N PRO A 89 -7.77 16.03 9.62
CA PRO A 89 -8.00 14.93 8.70
C PRO A 89 -7.69 13.59 9.37
N ILE A 90 -8.63 12.66 9.27
CA ILE A 90 -8.54 11.29 9.78
C ILE A 90 -8.87 10.30 8.65
N LEU A 91 -8.17 9.19 8.62
CA LEU A 91 -8.46 8.06 7.75
C LEU A 91 -9.17 7.00 8.57
N LEU A 92 -10.35 6.57 8.12
CA LEU A 92 -11.12 5.53 8.78
C LEU A 92 -11.59 4.45 7.81
N ILE A 93 -11.67 3.22 8.30
CA ILE A 93 -12.29 2.14 7.55
C ILE A 93 -13.80 2.18 7.79
N PRO A 94 -14.64 2.40 6.76
CA PRO A 94 -16.08 2.48 6.93
C PRO A 94 -16.64 1.15 7.46
N SER A 95 -17.64 1.26 8.35
CA SER A 95 -18.30 0.13 8.99
C SER A 95 -18.82 -0.88 7.95
N GLY A 96 -18.33 -2.12 8.00
CA GLY A 96 -18.68 -3.19 7.08
C GLY A 96 -17.64 -3.49 5.99
N LYS A 97 -16.58 -2.67 5.87
CA LYS A 97 -15.39 -3.03 5.09
C LYS A 97 -14.28 -3.58 6.00
N TYR A 98 -13.58 -4.59 5.50
CA TYR A 98 -12.43 -5.19 6.17
C TYR A 98 -11.27 -5.26 5.21
N MET A 99 -10.06 -5.08 5.75
CA MET A 99 -8.86 -5.26 4.95
C MET A 99 -8.57 -6.75 4.82
N THR A 100 -8.25 -7.17 3.60
CA THR A 100 -7.92 -8.56 3.32
C THR A 100 -6.41 -8.76 3.21
N MET A 101 -5.95 -9.98 3.44
CA MET A 101 -4.54 -10.33 3.22
C MET A 101 -4.10 -10.17 1.75
N GLN A 102 -5.04 -10.16 0.80
CA GLN A 102 -4.71 -9.82 -0.60
C GLN A 102 -4.23 -8.37 -0.73
N GLN A 103 -4.90 -7.42 -0.06
CA GLN A 103 -4.48 -6.02 -0.07
C GLN A 103 -3.12 -5.83 0.61
N VAL A 104 -2.86 -6.54 1.71
CA VAL A 104 -1.53 -6.57 2.34
C VAL A 104 -0.45 -7.01 1.34
N ARG A 105 -0.69 -8.10 0.61
CA ARG A 105 0.25 -8.61 -0.40
C ARG A 105 0.46 -7.64 -1.56
N ILE A 106 -0.57 -6.93 -1.98
CA ILE A 106 -0.46 -5.88 -3.00
C ILE A 106 0.51 -4.80 -2.54
N VAL A 107 0.36 -4.32 -1.30
CA VAL A 107 1.24 -3.29 -0.74
C VAL A 107 2.67 -3.82 -0.54
N GLU A 108 2.82 -5.07 -0.09
CA GLU A 108 4.13 -5.71 0.07
C GLU A 108 4.86 -5.85 -1.27
N THR A 109 4.14 -6.25 -2.33
CA THR A 109 4.70 -6.38 -3.68
C THR A 109 5.13 -5.01 -4.23
N ALA A 110 4.31 -3.99 -4.04
CA ALA A 110 4.64 -2.63 -4.45
C ALA A 110 5.88 -2.09 -3.70
N ARG A 111 5.98 -2.38 -2.40
CA ARG A 111 7.15 -2.06 -1.57
C ARG A 111 8.42 -2.70 -2.11
N ASP A 112 8.40 -4.01 -2.34
CA ASP A 112 9.58 -4.76 -2.79
C ASP A 112 10.04 -4.25 -4.17
N LYS A 113 9.08 -3.99 -5.06
CA LYS A 113 9.34 -3.40 -6.37
C LYS A 113 9.99 -2.01 -6.26
N LEU A 114 9.42 -1.11 -5.46
CA LEU A 114 9.98 0.23 -5.23
C LEU A 114 11.40 0.16 -4.63
N ALA A 115 11.62 -0.70 -3.65
CA ALA A 115 12.93 -0.91 -3.03
C ALA A 115 13.96 -1.46 -4.02
N LYS A 116 13.53 -2.35 -4.94
CA LYS A 116 14.36 -2.88 -6.01
C LYS A 116 14.72 -1.79 -7.04
N GLU A 117 13.75 -0.99 -7.48
CA GLU A 117 13.95 0.12 -8.42
C GLU A 117 14.91 1.19 -7.84
N LEU A 118 14.79 1.51 -6.56
CA LEU A 118 15.71 2.43 -5.87
C LEU A 118 17.14 1.89 -5.78
N LYS A 119 17.31 0.59 -5.52
CA LYS A 119 18.63 -0.06 -5.53
C LYS A 119 19.24 -0.07 -6.93
N ASP A 120 18.43 -0.32 -7.96
CA ASP A 120 18.88 -0.33 -9.35
C ASP A 120 19.28 1.07 -9.82
N GLN A 121 18.48 2.09 -9.51
CA GLN A 121 18.83 3.50 -9.76
C GLN A 121 20.11 3.91 -9.03
N THR A 122 20.26 3.54 -7.75
CA THR A 122 21.48 3.85 -7.00
C THR A 122 22.72 3.19 -7.64
N ARG A 123 22.60 1.94 -8.12
CA ARG A 123 23.68 1.25 -8.82
C ARG A 123 24.03 1.92 -10.14
N HIS A 124 23.02 2.26 -10.95
CA HIS A 124 23.23 2.87 -12.26
C HIS A 124 23.80 4.28 -12.13
N ASN A 125 23.39 5.04 -11.11
CA ASN A 125 23.90 6.39 -10.85
C ASN A 125 25.36 6.35 -10.38
N ASN A 126 25.75 5.38 -9.54
CA ASN A 126 27.14 5.22 -9.11
C ASN A 126 28.07 4.83 -10.27
N VAL A 127 27.61 3.98 -11.19
CA VAL A 127 28.41 3.62 -12.38
C VAL A 127 28.56 4.80 -13.32
N SER A 128 27.54 5.66 -13.45
CA SER A 128 27.59 6.85 -14.30
C SER A 128 28.45 8.00 -13.74
N LEU A 129 28.75 8.00 -12.44
CA LEU A 129 29.62 8.99 -11.79
C LEU A 129 31.10 8.59 -11.77
N LEU A 130 31.41 7.35 -12.13
CA LEU A 130 32.76 6.77 -12.13
C LEU A 130 33.33 6.59 -13.54
N ALA A 131 32.59 6.97 -14.59
CA ALA A 131 32.99 6.92 -16.00
C ALA A 131 33.24 8.35 -16.54
#